data_AF-A0A0R2AAD7-F1
#
_entry.id   AF-A0A0R2AAD7-F1
#
_cell.length_a   1.000
_cell.length_b   1.000
_cell.length_c   1.000
_cell.angle_alpha   90.00
_cell.angle_beta   90.00
_cell.angle_gamma   90.00
#
_symmetry.space_group_name_H-M   'P 1'
#
loop_
_entity.id
_entity.type
_entity.pdbx_description
1 polymer ?
#
loop_
_entity_poly.entity_id
_entity_poly.type
_entity_poly.pdbx_seq_one_letter_code
_entity_poly.pdbx_strand_id
1 'polypeptide(L)'
;MDFATYTRLGFTTLTEEQFTEEQFKGQCNDAKLLIDNLTNDYYITHDVSDDLSSDVPFIVYRATQYQKAIAYQCEFAVASGASTIYEQKAGNLKTVSVGRTSLSTDGNSISDATYGNTGVVTTAVDLLARTGLLYRGVRAW
;
A
#
# COMPACT_ATOMS: atom_id res chain seq x y z
N MET A 1 -2.54 -3.04 -10.19
CA MET A 1 -2.17 -4.43 -9.83
C MET A 1 -3.29 -5.35 -10.29
N ASP A 2 -3.00 -6.55 -10.78
CA ASP A 2 -4.01 -7.58 -11.11
C ASP A 2 -4.08 -8.67 -10.01
N PHE A 3 -5.16 -9.48 -10.03
CA PHE A 3 -5.35 -10.55 -9.05
C PHE A 3 -4.22 -11.60 -9.08
N ALA A 4 -3.68 -11.88 -10.26
CA ALA A 4 -2.57 -12.84 -10.42
C ALA A 4 -1.32 -12.38 -9.66
N THR A 5 -0.93 -11.11 -9.80
CA THR A 5 0.19 -10.51 -9.08
C THR A 5 -0.08 -10.45 -7.58
N TYR A 6 -1.28 -10.03 -7.19
CA TYR A 6 -1.70 -9.96 -5.78
C TYR A 6 -1.60 -11.33 -5.08
N THR A 7 -2.10 -12.38 -5.73
CA THR A 7 -2.03 -13.76 -5.23
C THR A 7 -0.59 -14.27 -5.20
N ARG A 8 0.20 -13.99 -6.23
CA ARG A 8 1.64 -14.35 -6.28
C ARG A 8 2.45 -13.70 -5.16
N LEU A 9 2.04 -12.53 -4.67
CA LEU A 9 2.66 -11.85 -3.53
C LEU A 9 2.24 -12.43 -2.17
N GLY A 10 1.29 -13.37 -2.15
CA GLY A 10 0.84 -14.10 -0.97
C GLY A 10 -0.41 -13.52 -0.30
N PHE A 11 -1.16 -12.66 -1.00
CA PHE A 11 -2.39 -12.07 -0.47
C PHE A 11 -3.62 -12.77 -1.04
N THR A 12 -4.64 -12.94 -0.21
CA THR A 12 -5.86 -13.70 -0.55
C THR A 12 -7.13 -13.12 0.03
N THR A 13 -7.06 -11.92 0.64
CA THR A 13 -8.19 -11.30 1.34
C THR A 13 -9.26 -10.82 0.36
N LEU A 14 -8.81 -10.24 -0.76
CA LEU A 14 -9.67 -9.79 -1.86
C LEU A 14 -9.77 -10.90 -2.89
N THR A 15 -10.99 -11.27 -3.26
CA THR A 15 -11.28 -12.40 -4.16
C THR A 15 -12.05 -11.97 -5.40
N GLU A 16 -11.90 -12.73 -6.49
CA GLU A 16 -12.65 -12.55 -7.74
C GLU A 16 -14.17 -12.79 -7.57
N GLU A 17 -14.60 -13.43 -6.48
CA GLU A 17 -16.02 -13.59 -6.13
C GLU A 17 -16.64 -12.27 -5.62
N GLN A 18 -15.82 -11.42 -5.00
CA GLN A 18 -16.27 -10.18 -4.35
C GLN A 18 -16.08 -8.95 -5.24
N PHE A 19 -15.07 -8.96 -6.11
CA PHE A 19 -14.72 -7.82 -6.96
C PHE A 19 -14.49 -8.29 -8.38
N THR A 20 -14.99 -7.50 -9.34
CA THR A 20 -14.52 -7.63 -10.73
C THR A 20 -13.06 -7.19 -10.83
N GLU A 21 -12.35 -7.70 -11.85
CA GLU A 21 -10.96 -7.30 -12.15
C GLU A 21 -10.81 -5.76 -12.28
N GLU A 22 -11.81 -5.09 -12.86
CA GLU A 22 -11.81 -3.63 -13.02
C GLU A 22 -11.95 -2.91 -11.67
N GLN A 23 -12.87 -3.37 -10.80
CA GLN A 23 -13.03 -2.81 -9.46
C GLN A 23 -11.77 -2.99 -8.62
N PHE A 24 -11.18 -4.20 -8.65
CA PHE A 24 -9.93 -4.50 -7.97
C PHE A 24 -8.79 -3.61 -8.46
N LYS A 25 -8.63 -3.46 -9.77
CA LYS A 25 -7.62 -2.58 -10.37
C LYS A 25 -7.83 -1.12 -9.95
N GLY A 26 -9.06 -0.63 -9.93
CA GLY A 26 -9.39 0.72 -9.46
C GLY A 26 -8.88 0.96 -8.04
N GLN A 27 -9.27 0.09 -7.10
CA GLN A 27 -8.84 0.18 -5.70
C GLN A 27 -7.32 0.13 -5.54
N CYS A 28 -6.65 -0.79 -6.23
CA CYS A 28 -5.21 -0.92 -6.12
C CYS A 28 -4.44 0.19 -6.87
N ASN A 29 -5.07 0.89 -7.82
CA ASN A 29 -4.49 2.07 -8.46
C ASN A 29 -4.52 3.28 -7.52
N ASP A 30 -5.61 3.49 -6.78
CA ASP A 30 -5.68 4.52 -5.75
C ASP A 30 -4.67 4.27 -4.62
N ALA A 31 -4.55 3.00 -4.20
CA ALA A 31 -3.51 2.57 -3.28
C ALA A 31 -2.10 2.83 -3.82
N LYS A 32 -1.85 2.53 -5.11
CA LYS A 32 -0.58 2.80 -5.77
C LYS A 32 -0.23 4.29 -5.75
N LEU A 33 -1.19 5.18 -6.01
CA LEU A 33 -0.96 6.62 -5.96
C LEU A 33 -0.45 7.09 -4.59
N LEU A 34 -0.98 6.53 -3.49
CA LEU A 34 -0.50 6.86 -2.14
C LEU A 34 0.93 6.37 -1.91
N ILE A 35 1.26 5.17 -2.38
CA ILE A 35 2.62 4.61 -2.28
C ILE A 35 3.61 5.38 -3.17
N ASP A 36 3.22 5.76 -4.38
CA ASP A 36 4.04 6.57 -5.29
C ASP A 36 4.41 7.89 -4.63
N ASN A 37 3.42 8.62 -4.10
CA ASN A 37 3.66 9.85 -3.35
C ASN A 37 4.62 9.64 -2.16
N LEU A 38 4.43 8.57 -1.39
CA LEU A 38 5.29 8.25 -0.24
C LEU A 38 6.74 7.91 -0.65
N THR A 39 6.91 7.37 -1.85
CA THR A 39 8.22 7.00 -2.43
C THR A 39 8.78 8.08 -3.36
N ASN A 40 8.18 9.28 -3.36
CA ASN A 40 8.55 10.39 -4.22
C ASN A 40 8.62 9.98 -5.71
N ASP A 41 7.60 9.25 -6.15
CA ASP A 41 7.36 8.84 -7.53
C ASP A 41 8.50 8.02 -8.16
N TYR A 42 9.26 7.27 -7.36
CA TYR A 42 10.40 6.47 -7.84
C TYR A 42 10.04 5.59 -9.04
N TYR A 43 8.96 4.79 -8.95
CA TYR A 43 8.50 3.90 -10.03
C TYR A 43 7.59 4.57 -11.07
N ILE A 44 7.46 5.90 -11.06
CA ILE A 44 6.94 6.66 -12.21
C ILE A 44 8.06 6.88 -13.24
N THR A 45 9.30 6.96 -12.78
CA THR A 45 10.50 7.18 -13.61
C THR A 45 11.36 5.95 -13.80
N HIS A 46 11.06 4.86 -13.08
CA HIS A 46 11.75 3.57 -13.16
C HIS A 46 10.72 2.46 -13.42
N ASP A 47 11.00 1.54 -14.34
CA ASP A 47 10.11 0.39 -14.55
C ASP A 47 10.31 -0.62 -13.41
N VAL A 48 9.24 -0.90 -12.68
CA VAL A 48 9.25 -1.90 -11.60
C VAL A 48 9.58 -3.31 -12.12
N SER A 49 9.27 -3.60 -13.39
CA SER A 49 9.53 -4.88 -14.04
C SER A 49 11.03 -5.15 -14.23
N ASP A 50 11.80 -4.09 -14.51
CA ASP A 50 13.26 -4.16 -14.61
C ASP A 50 13.86 -4.50 -13.25
N ASP A 51 13.41 -3.83 -12.18
CA ASP A 51 13.88 -4.11 -10.83
C ASP A 51 13.48 -5.53 -10.36
N LEU A 52 12.29 -6.01 -10.71
CA LEU A 52 11.82 -7.37 -10.39
C LEU A 52 12.63 -8.48 -11.07
N SER A 53 13.24 -8.18 -12.22
CA SER A 53 14.04 -9.12 -13.02
C SER A 53 15.55 -8.90 -12.87
N SER A 54 15.96 -7.97 -12.01
CA SER A 54 17.37 -7.66 -11.74
C SER A 54 18.14 -8.86 -11.19
N ASP A 55 19.42 -8.95 -11.55
CA ASP A 55 20.39 -9.88 -10.98
C ASP A 55 20.87 -9.46 -9.58
N VAL A 56 20.57 -8.23 -9.15
CA VAL A 56 20.92 -7.72 -7.82
C VAL A 56 19.80 -8.04 -6.82
N PRO A 57 20.03 -8.92 -5.82
CA PRO A 57 18.97 -9.37 -4.91
C PRO A 57 18.27 -8.24 -4.14
N PHE A 58 19.02 -7.18 -3.81
CA PHE A 58 18.45 -6.02 -3.12
C PHE A 58 17.47 -5.23 -4.00
N ILE A 59 17.72 -5.14 -5.30
CA ILE A 59 16.85 -4.44 -6.25
C ILE A 59 15.52 -5.21 -6.38
N VAL A 60 15.60 -6.53 -6.55
CA VAL A 60 14.42 -7.42 -6.56
C VAL A 60 13.64 -7.32 -5.25
N TYR A 61 14.34 -7.31 -4.11
CA TYR A 61 13.74 -7.12 -2.80
C TYR A 61 12.97 -5.80 -2.72
N ARG A 62 13.58 -4.68 -3.11
CA ARG A 62 12.96 -3.35 -3.10
C ARG A 62 11.68 -3.30 -3.93
N ALA A 63 11.70 -3.78 -5.18
CA ALA A 63 10.51 -3.81 -6.03
C ALA A 63 9.42 -4.74 -5.48
N THR A 64 9.81 -5.87 -4.90
CA THR A 64 8.86 -6.78 -4.23
C THR A 64 8.19 -6.10 -3.04
N GLN A 65 8.94 -5.40 -2.19
CA GLN A 65 8.39 -4.67 -1.05
C GLN A 65 7.45 -3.54 -1.51
N TYR A 66 7.79 -2.84 -2.59
CA TYR A 66 6.93 -1.84 -3.19
C TYR A 66 5.59 -2.42 -3.66
N GLN A 67 5.61 -3.55 -4.40
CA GLN A 67 4.35 -4.22 -4.78
C GLN A 67 3.55 -4.70 -3.56
N LYS A 68 4.21 -5.25 -2.54
CA LYS A 68 3.53 -5.65 -1.29
C LYS A 68 2.91 -4.46 -0.56
N ALA A 69 3.58 -3.31 -0.54
CA ALA A 69 3.05 -2.09 0.06
C ALA A 69 1.76 -1.63 -0.63
N ILE A 70 1.69 -1.72 -1.97
CA ILE A 70 0.46 -1.46 -2.74
C ILE A 70 -0.65 -2.44 -2.34
N ALA A 71 -0.34 -3.73 -2.24
CA ALA A 71 -1.33 -4.75 -1.87
C ALA A 71 -1.91 -4.51 -0.46
N TYR A 72 -1.06 -4.24 0.54
CA TYR A 72 -1.52 -3.89 1.89
C TYR A 72 -2.38 -2.62 1.89
N GLN A 73 -1.97 -1.58 1.16
CA GLN A 73 -2.76 -0.36 1.07
C GLN A 73 -4.10 -0.59 0.35
N CYS A 74 -4.14 -1.48 -0.65
CA CYS A 74 -5.35 -1.84 -1.38
C CYS A 74 -6.35 -2.58 -0.47
N GLU A 75 -5.89 -3.55 0.32
CA GLU A 75 -6.73 -4.21 1.33
C GLU A 75 -7.22 -3.24 2.41
N PHE A 76 -6.37 -2.30 2.84
CA PHE A 76 -6.77 -1.28 3.81
C PHE A 76 -7.85 -0.36 3.24
N ALA A 77 -7.73 0.08 1.98
CA ALA A 77 -8.74 0.89 1.31
C ALA A 77 -10.10 0.17 1.26
N VAL A 78 -10.10 -1.11 0.88
CA VAL A 78 -11.33 -1.91 0.85
C VAL A 78 -11.92 -2.09 2.25
N ALA A 79 -11.10 -2.50 3.22
CA ALA A 79 -11.57 -2.78 4.57
C ALA A 79 -12.00 -1.52 5.34
N SER A 80 -11.43 -0.37 4.99
CA SER A 80 -11.80 0.92 5.58
C SER A 80 -13.11 1.49 5.03
N GLY A 81 -13.56 1.00 3.87
CA GLY A 81 -14.72 1.57 3.15
C GLY A 81 -14.48 3.01 2.66
N ALA A 82 -13.26 3.52 2.78
CA ALA A 82 -12.90 4.87 2.39
C ALA A 82 -12.56 4.88 0.90
N SER A 83 -13.46 5.45 0.11
CA SER A 83 -13.41 5.48 -1.35
C SER A 83 -12.45 6.53 -1.90
N THR A 84 -11.94 7.43 -1.05
CA THR A 84 -11.00 8.48 -1.45
C THR A 84 -9.88 8.67 -0.43
N ILE A 85 -8.75 9.24 -0.88
CA ILE A 85 -7.63 9.66 -0.02
C ILE A 85 -8.10 10.60 1.10
N TYR A 86 -9.10 11.44 0.83
CA TYR A 86 -9.67 12.36 1.82
C TYR A 86 -10.47 11.61 2.89
N GLU A 87 -11.29 10.63 2.50
CA GLU A 87 -12.04 9.78 3.42
C GLU A 87 -11.10 8.88 4.24
N GLN A 88 -10.01 8.39 3.65
CA GLN A 88 -8.97 7.65 4.39
C GLN A 88 -8.30 8.55 5.43
N LYS A 89 -8.23 9.86 5.22
CA LYS A 89 -7.73 10.82 6.21
C LYS A 89 -8.78 11.26 7.24
N ALA A 90 -10.07 11.15 6.91
CA ALA A 90 -11.18 11.71 7.69
C ALA A 90 -12.02 10.68 8.46
N GLY A 91 -11.95 9.39 8.11
CA GLY A 91 -12.89 8.37 8.59
C GLY A 91 -12.66 7.90 10.02
N ASN A 92 -13.74 7.42 10.66
CA ASN A 92 -13.70 6.64 11.90
C ASN A 92 -13.77 5.15 11.51
N LEU A 93 -12.73 4.36 11.76
CA LEU A 93 -12.76 2.92 11.53
C LEU A 93 -13.20 2.15 12.77
N LYS A 94 -14.00 1.11 12.55
CA LYS A 94 -14.20 0.01 13.49
C LYS A 94 -13.34 -1.16 12.98
N THR A 95 -12.24 -1.45 13.67
CA THR A 95 -11.40 -2.66 13.57
C THR A 95 -11.15 -3.16 12.14
N VAL A 96 -9.99 -2.84 11.56
CA VAL A 96 -9.62 -3.28 10.21
C VAL A 96 -8.55 -4.37 10.26
N SER A 97 -8.76 -5.47 9.55
CA SER A 97 -7.70 -6.46 9.29
C SER A 97 -7.12 -6.24 7.89
N VAL A 98 -5.80 -6.07 7.80
CA VAL A 98 -5.07 -5.90 6.54
C VAL A 98 -4.08 -7.06 6.40
N GLY A 99 -4.33 -7.92 5.42
CA GLY A 99 -3.57 -9.14 5.19
C GLY A 99 -3.59 -10.07 6.40
N ARG A 100 -2.41 -10.52 6.83
CA ARG A 100 -2.25 -11.33 8.06
C ARG A 100 -2.18 -10.50 9.35
N THR A 101 -2.26 -9.17 9.25
CA THR A 101 -2.12 -8.25 10.37
C THR A 101 -3.49 -7.69 10.74
N SER A 102 -4.00 -8.01 11.92
CA SER A 102 -5.19 -7.36 12.47
C SER A 102 -4.81 -6.04 13.14
N LEU A 103 -5.36 -4.91 12.69
CA LEU A 103 -5.24 -3.62 13.37
C LEU A 103 -6.50 -3.40 14.20
N SER A 104 -6.39 -3.57 15.53
CA SER A 104 -7.47 -3.19 16.44
C SER A 104 -7.39 -1.70 16.73
N THR A 105 -8.38 -0.96 16.26
CA THR A 105 -8.56 0.46 16.61
C THR A 105 -9.49 0.51 17.82
N ASP A 106 -8.97 0.18 18.99
CA ASP A 106 -9.71 0.27 20.25
C ASP A 106 -9.91 1.76 20.59
N GLY A 107 -10.95 2.36 20.01
CA GLY A 107 -11.44 3.69 20.34
C GLY A 107 -10.71 4.90 19.74
N ASN A 108 -9.63 4.71 18.98
CA ASN A 108 -8.88 5.81 18.34
C ASN A 108 -8.95 5.78 16.80
N SER A 109 -9.02 6.99 16.23
CA SER A 109 -9.17 7.32 14.79
C SER A 109 -8.17 6.65 13.85
N ILE A 110 -8.46 6.67 12.54
CA ILE A 110 -7.59 6.20 11.44
C ILE A 110 -6.13 6.69 11.52
N SER A 111 -5.90 7.81 12.22
CA SER A 111 -4.58 8.35 12.51
C SER A 111 -3.61 7.34 13.13
N ASP A 112 -4.11 6.35 13.89
CA ASP A 112 -3.24 5.37 14.56
C ASP A 112 -2.88 4.18 13.64
N ALA A 113 -3.71 3.92 12.62
CA ALA A 113 -3.48 2.87 11.63
C ALA A 113 -2.68 3.37 10.41
N THR A 114 -2.54 4.69 10.25
CA THR A 114 -1.88 5.32 9.10
C THR A 114 -0.65 6.14 9.52
N TYR A 115 0.33 6.25 8.64
CA TYR A 115 1.58 6.96 8.94
C TYR A 115 1.41 8.47 8.80
N GLY A 116 1.35 9.17 9.93
CA GLY A 116 1.20 10.62 9.97
C GLY A 116 -0.04 11.09 9.22
N ASN A 117 0.10 12.08 8.32
CA ASN A 117 -1.00 12.59 7.49
C ASN A 117 -0.95 12.06 6.04
N THR A 118 -0.33 10.89 5.83
CA THR A 118 -0.15 10.31 4.48
C THR A 118 -1.36 9.51 4.02
N GLY A 119 -2.15 8.94 4.94
CA GLY A 119 -3.21 7.98 4.63
C GLY A 119 -2.70 6.58 4.27
N VAL A 120 -1.37 6.36 4.31
CA VAL A 120 -0.77 5.05 4.07
C VAL A 120 -0.77 4.23 5.34
N VAL A 121 -1.24 2.98 5.28
CA VAL A 121 -1.24 2.05 6.41
C VAL A 121 0.19 1.80 6.91
N THR A 122 0.38 1.79 8.23
CA THR A 122 1.71 1.66 8.86
C THR A 122 2.47 0.42 8.39
N THR A 123 1.77 -0.70 8.19
CA THR A 123 2.38 -1.94 7.65
C THR A 123 3.00 -1.75 6.26
N ALA A 124 2.38 -0.95 5.38
CA ALA A 124 2.96 -0.64 4.06
C ALA A 124 4.23 0.22 4.20
N VAL A 125 4.25 1.15 5.15
CA VAL A 125 5.44 1.95 5.47
C VAL A 125 6.58 1.10 6.02
N ASP A 126 6.29 0.11 6.87
CA ASP A 126 7.29 -0.80 7.45
C ASP A 126 7.99 -1.68 6.40
N LEU A 127 7.29 -2.03 5.31
CA LEU A 127 7.87 -2.73 4.16
C LEU A 127 8.84 -1.81 3.41
N LEU A 128 8.42 -0.56 3.18
CA LEU A 128 9.21 0.42 2.44
C LEU A 128 10.40 0.95 3.24
N ALA A 129 10.34 0.97 4.57
CA ALA A 129 11.39 1.52 5.45
C ALA A 129 12.77 0.86 5.25
N ARG A 130 12.79 -0.40 4.83
CA ARG A 130 14.03 -1.17 4.58
C ARG A 130 14.54 -1.10 3.14
N THR A 131 13.86 -0.37 2.26
CA THR A 131 14.14 -0.37 0.82
C THR A 131 14.94 0.85 0.34
N GLY A 132 15.03 1.89 1.16
CA GLY A 132 15.57 3.19 0.76
C GLY A 132 14.61 4.04 -0.08
N LEU A 133 13.38 3.58 -0.35
CA LEU A 133 12.40 4.33 -1.14
C LEU A 133 11.70 5.45 -0.37
N LEU A 134 11.62 5.36 0.96
CA LEU A 134 10.93 6.39 1.74
C LEU A 134 11.66 7.73 1.64
N TYR A 135 10.98 8.73 1.12
CA TYR A 135 11.51 10.08 1.07
C TYR A 135 11.67 10.64 2.49
N ARG A 136 12.91 10.94 2.87
CA ARG A 136 13.27 11.60 4.15
C ARG A 136 13.78 13.01 3.90
N GLY A 137 13.13 13.76 3.01
CA GLY A 137 13.50 15.15 2.78
C GLY A 137 13.46 15.95 4.08
N VAL A 138 14.60 16.58 4.42
CA VAL A 138 14.61 17.66 5.40
C VAL A 138 13.85 18.82 4.76
N ARG A 139 12.88 19.40 5.49
CA ARG A 139 12.35 20.72 5.12
C ARG A 139 13.50 21.71 5.20
N ALA A 140 14.13 22.01 4.06
CA ALA A 140 14.96 23.20 3.94
C ALA A 140 14.03 24.41 4.10
N TRP A 141 14.32 25.20 5.12
CA TRP A 141 13.63 26.43 5.51
C TRP A 141 14.25 27.62 4.80
#